data_AF-A0A0G1LGP4-F1
#
_entry.id   AF-A0A0G1LGP4-F1
#
_cell.length_a   1.000
_cell.length_b   1.000
_cell.length_c   1.000
_cell.angle_alpha   90.00
_cell.angle_beta   90.00
_cell.angle_gamma   90.00
#
_symmetry.space_group_name_H-M   'P 1'
#
loop_
_entity.id
_entity.type
_entity.pdbx_description
1 polymer ?
#
loop_
_entity_poly.entity_id
_entity_poly.type
_entity_poly.pdbx_seq_one_letter_code
_entity_poly.pdbx_strand_id
1 'polypeptide(L)'
;MEKETDQIKTENPVTEKNFKIKTIASAAVVLIAALFLSLAGVIYFFSPEKDSFLGKVAENFFYPAAVVESTNLIHGSVIRENLAAIRKFYESQDFSKIGMRVDFSTEEGKKRLKLKEKEILNKAIEDKVIEILAKRRGITIAKEDVDEVVSKELERLGTKEEVDGNLEKMYGWNLEQFKERIVMPILYSQKLEAEVAGEISSDKKASELIEKAKKDLDEGKDFAEVARTYSQGASAQDGGDFGWIAKDQLLPEIAEKIFNAESVGKDKMEIIESQLGYHIVKVEENKKEDGVDMVRIRQIFARKMTFGDWLGEQMKNMSVSILLRDYYWDEQNAIVEFREEQMKIFERETYEGSEGDISVMF
;
A
#
# COMPACT_ATOMS: atom_id res chain seq x y z
N MET A 1 15.04 -97.62 3.03
CA MET A 1 14.98 -97.84 1.58
C MET A 1 14.90 -96.50 0.91
N GLU A 2 16.06 -96.13 0.41
CA GLU A 2 16.41 -95.03 -0.47
C GLU A 2 15.60 -95.06 -1.76
N LYS A 3 15.09 -93.90 -2.20
CA LYS A 3 14.87 -93.58 -3.61
C LYS A 3 15.06 -92.07 -3.82
N GLU A 4 16.22 -91.74 -4.38
CA GLU A 4 16.53 -90.52 -5.13
C GLU A 4 15.65 -90.38 -6.39
N THR A 5 15.87 -89.26 -7.08
CA THR A 5 15.32 -88.70 -8.33
C THR A 5 14.04 -87.88 -8.14
N ASP A 6 13.96 -86.61 -8.54
CA ASP A 6 14.61 -85.99 -9.71
C ASP A 6 14.85 -84.49 -9.53
N GLN A 7 15.99 -84.00 -10.04
CA GLN A 7 16.32 -82.58 -10.13
C GLN A 7 15.66 -81.98 -11.38
N ILE A 8 14.76 -81.02 -11.18
CA ILE A 8 14.34 -80.11 -12.26
C ILE A 8 14.97 -78.75 -12.01
N LYS A 9 16.03 -78.47 -12.79
CA LYS A 9 16.55 -77.12 -13.02
C LYS A 9 15.50 -76.30 -13.75
N THR A 10 15.08 -75.20 -13.14
CA THR A 10 14.50 -74.06 -13.86
C THR A 10 15.47 -72.89 -13.75
N GLU A 11 16.12 -72.56 -14.86
CA GLU A 11 16.70 -71.23 -15.08
C GLU A 11 15.62 -70.28 -15.59
N ASN A 12 15.84 -68.99 -15.28
CA ASN A 12 15.29 -67.73 -15.83
C ASN A 12 14.29 -66.94 -14.95
N PRO A 13 14.28 -65.59 -15.05
CA PRO A 13 15.32 -64.69 -14.54
C PRO A 13 14.67 -63.43 -13.88
N VAL A 14 15.47 -62.38 -13.71
CA VAL A 14 15.05 -60.99 -13.49
C VAL A 14 14.77 -60.63 -12.03
N THR A 15 15.85 -60.22 -11.36
CA THR A 15 15.85 -59.12 -10.40
C THR A 15 14.81 -58.07 -10.78
N GLU A 16 13.70 -58.02 -10.04
CA GLU A 16 12.80 -56.87 -10.05
C GLU A 16 13.62 -55.65 -9.68
N LYS A 17 13.92 -54.86 -10.71
CA LYS A 17 14.60 -53.59 -10.60
C LYS A 17 13.62 -52.70 -9.84
N ASN A 18 13.85 -52.53 -8.54
CA ASN A 18 13.28 -51.46 -7.72
C ASN A 18 13.72 -50.11 -8.31
N PHE A 19 13.19 -49.76 -9.47
CA PHE A 19 13.24 -48.41 -10.00
C PHE A 19 12.48 -47.57 -8.99
N LYS A 20 13.26 -46.82 -8.20
CA LYS A 20 12.79 -46.08 -7.03
C LYS A 20 11.55 -45.30 -7.43
N ILE A 21 10.40 -45.67 -6.88
CA ILE A 21 9.11 -44.97 -7.05
C ILE A 21 9.28 -43.46 -6.85
N LYS A 22 10.23 -43.06 -5.99
CA LYS A 22 10.66 -41.67 -5.77
C LYS A 22 11.18 -40.96 -7.02
N THR A 23 11.90 -41.64 -7.91
CA THR A 23 12.42 -41.08 -9.17
C THR A 23 11.31 -40.87 -10.20
N ILE A 24 10.33 -41.78 -10.25
CA ILE A 24 9.14 -41.64 -11.10
C ILE A 24 8.25 -40.52 -10.56
N ALA A 25 8.08 -40.43 -9.24
CA ALA A 25 7.34 -39.34 -8.59
C ALA A 25 8.01 -37.97 -8.80
N SER A 26 9.33 -37.87 -8.64
CA SER A 26 10.04 -36.61 -8.92
C SER A 26 9.99 -36.22 -10.39
N ALA A 27 10.10 -37.20 -11.30
CA ALA A 27 9.95 -36.94 -12.73
C ALA A 27 8.51 -36.48 -13.06
N ALA A 28 7.50 -37.07 -12.44
CA ALA A 28 6.10 -36.65 -12.60
C ALA A 28 5.87 -35.22 -12.10
N VAL A 29 6.42 -34.84 -10.94
CA VAL A 29 6.33 -33.47 -10.41
C VAL A 29 7.01 -32.47 -11.35
N VAL A 30 8.21 -32.78 -11.86
CA VAL A 30 8.92 -31.92 -12.82
C VAL A 30 8.13 -31.80 -14.13
N LEU A 31 7.51 -32.88 -14.60
CA LEU A 31 6.74 -32.90 -15.84
C LEU A 31 5.40 -32.16 -15.70
N ILE A 32 4.75 -32.26 -14.53
CA ILE A 32 3.58 -31.45 -14.17
C ILE A 32 3.97 -29.97 -14.08
N ALA A 33 5.10 -29.64 -13.46
CA ALA A 33 5.59 -28.26 -13.40
C ALA A 33 5.92 -27.72 -14.79
N ALA A 34 6.57 -28.51 -15.66
CA ALA A 34 6.86 -28.13 -17.04
C ALA A 34 5.58 -27.97 -17.88
N LEU A 35 4.60 -28.86 -17.71
CA LEU A 35 3.28 -28.73 -18.35
C LEU A 35 2.55 -27.49 -17.85
N PHE A 36 2.59 -27.22 -16.55
CA PHE A 36 1.99 -26.04 -15.93
C PHE A 36 2.65 -24.75 -16.44
N LEU A 37 3.98 -24.71 -16.53
CA LEU A 37 4.73 -23.59 -17.09
C LEU A 37 4.46 -23.41 -18.60
N SER A 38 4.33 -24.50 -19.35
CA SER A 38 4.01 -24.44 -20.78
C SER A 38 2.58 -23.95 -21.01
N LEU A 39 1.61 -24.40 -20.19
CA LEU A 39 0.22 -23.97 -20.24
C LEU A 39 0.10 -22.50 -19.80
N ALA A 40 0.80 -22.10 -18.74
CA ALA A 40 0.90 -20.71 -18.31
C ALA A 40 1.51 -19.83 -19.41
N GLY A 41 2.56 -20.30 -20.07
CA GLY A 41 3.21 -19.62 -21.20
C GLY A 41 2.30 -19.48 -22.42
N VAL A 42 1.50 -20.52 -22.73
CA VAL A 42 0.51 -20.48 -23.81
C VAL A 42 -0.65 -19.54 -23.47
N ILE A 43 -1.18 -19.57 -22.24
CA ILE A 43 -2.20 -18.62 -21.78
C ILE A 43 -1.67 -17.18 -21.82
N TYR A 44 -0.42 -16.98 -21.41
CA TYR A 44 0.26 -15.69 -21.45
C TYR A 44 0.43 -15.19 -22.90
N PHE A 45 0.94 -16.00 -23.83
CA PHE A 45 1.19 -15.59 -25.22
C PHE A 45 -0.05 -15.55 -26.12
N PHE A 46 -1.03 -16.41 -25.89
CA PHE A 46 -2.17 -16.63 -26.78
C PHE A 46 -3.51 -16.33 -26.12
N SER A 47 -3.54 -15.52 -25.05
CA SER A 47 -4.73 -15.19 -24.24
C SER A 47 -6.00 -15.08 -25.11
N PRO A 48 -6.82 -16.14 -25.19
CA PRO A 48 -7.90 -16.21 -26.14
C PRO A 48 -9.13 -15.47 -25.61
N GLU A 49 -10.10 -15.18 -26.49
CA GLU A 49 -11.37 -14.57 -26.11
C GLU A 49 -11.99 -15.24 -24.87
N LYS A 50 -12.61 -14.43 -23.99
CA LYS A 50 -13.16 -14.85 -22.69
C LYS A 50 -14.04 -16.11 -22.74
N ASP A 51 -14.74 -16.35 -23.84
CA ASP A 51 -15.66 -17.49 -23.99
C ASP A 51 -15.00 -18.83 -24.36
N SER A 52 -13.72 -18.82 -24.71
CA SER A 52 -12.98 -20.03 -25.04
C SER A 52 -12.71 -20.91 -23.81
N PHE A 53 -12.56 -22.23 -24.01
CA PHE A 53 -12.17 -23.17 -22.95
C PHE A 53 -10.88 -22.73 -22.23
N LEU A 54 -9.90 -22.23 -23.00
CA LEU A 54 -8.65 -21.69 -22.45
C LEU A 54 -8.86 -20.39 -21.66
N GLY A 55 -9.80 -19.53 -22.06
CA GLY A 55 -10.21 -18.34 -21.31
C GLY A 55 -10.83 -18.69 -19.96
N LYS A 56 -11.75 -19.68 -19.92
CA LYS A 56 -12.36 -20.19 -18.68
C LYS A 56 -11.36 -20.92 -17.78
N VAL A 57 -10.40 -21.65 -18.36
CA VAL A 57 -9.30 -22.27 -17.60
C VAL A 57 -8.35 -21.20 -17.06
N ALA A 58 -8.05 -20.14 -17.83
CA ALA A 58 -7.23 -19.00 -17.41
C ALA A 58 -7.89 -18.15 -16.29
N GLU A 59 -9.22 -18.00 -16.32
CA GLU A 59 -9.98 -17.31 -15.26
C GLU A 59 -9.81 -18.01 -13.89
N ASN A 60 -9.76 -19.35 -13.87
CA ASN A 60 -9.47 -20.16 -12.69
C ASN A 60 -7.98 -20.46 -12.47
N PHE A 61 -7.09 -20.01 -13.36
CA PHE A 61 -5.67 -20.34 -13.28
C PHE A 61 -4.95 -19.41 -12.30
N PHE A 62 -4.07 -20.00 -11.48
CA PHE A 62 -3.24 -19.34 -10.47
C PHE A 62 -2.14 -18.48 -11.08
N TYR A 63 -2.48 -17.53 -11.96
CA TYR A 63 -1.48 -16.62 -12.50
C TYR A 63 -0.96 -15.71 -11.39
N PRO A 64 0.34 -15.71 -11.09
CA PRO A 64 0.92 -14.85 -10.07
C PRO A 64 0.93 -13.39 -10.56
N ALA A 65 0.46 -12.45 -9.74
CA ALA A 65 0.53 -11.02 -10.07
C ALA A 65 1.88 -10.42 -9.69
N ALA A 66 2.37 -10.76 -8.48
CA ALA A 66 3.66 -10.35 -7.98
C ALA A 66 4.20 -11.37 -6.97
N VAL A 67 5.51 -11.32 -6.75
CA VAL A 67 6.22 -12.13 -5.74
C VAL A 67 7.10 -11.21 -4.91
N VAL A 68 7.00 -11.33 -3.59
CA VAL A 68 7.82 -10.59 -2.61
C VAL A 68 8.81 -11.56 -1.96
N GLU A 69 10.09 -11.20 -1.94
CA GLU A 69 11.20 -11.99 -1.40
C GLU A 69 11.27 -13.44 -1.93
N SER A 70 10.99 -13.63 -3.22
CA SER A 70 10.99 -14.91 -3.94
C SER A 70 9.97 -15.97 -3.50
N THR A 71 9.46 -15.93 -2.26
CA THR A 71 8.55 -16.98 -1.72
C THR A 71 7.14 -16.50 -1.45
N ASN A 72 6.91 -15.20 -1.30
CA ASN A 72 5.62 -14.66 -0.90
C ASN A 72 4.81 -14.25 -2.13
N LEU A 73 3.95 -15.16 -2.57
CA LEU A 73 3.17 -15.00 -3.79
C LEU A 73 1.90 -14.15 -3.56
N ILE A 74 1.64 -13.24 -4.49
CA ILE A 74 0.37 -12.53 -4.64
C ILE A 74 -0.33 -13.07 -5.88
N HIS A 75 -1.49 -13.69 -5.71
CA HIS A 75 -2.26 -14.27 -6.81
C HIS A 75 -2.98 -13.20 -7.63
N GLY A 76 -3.03 -13.37 -8.94
CA GLY A 76 -3.77 -12.48 -9.85
C GLY A 76 -5.28 -12.47 -9.63
N SER A 77 -5.84 -13.48 -8.95
CA SER A 77 -7.24 -13.44 -8.50
C SER A 77 -7.51 -12.27 -7.56
N VAL A 78 -6.57 -11.96 -6.65
CA VAL A 78 -6.68 -10.81 -5.73
C VAL A 78 -6.89 -9.53 -6.54
N ILE A 79 -6.09 -9.33 -7.59
CA ILE A 79 -6.19 -8.13 -8.43
C ILE A 79 -7.51 -8.12 -9.21
N ARG A 80 -7.84 -9.22 -9.90
CA ARG A 80 -9.05 -9.31 -10.74
C ARG A 80 -10.34 -9.13 -9.94
N GLU A 81 -10.43 -9.75 -8.78
CA GLU A 81 -11.64 -9.74 -7.96
C GLU A 81 -11.84 -8.39 -7.24
N ASN A 82 -10.76 -7.73 -6.83
CA ASN A 82 -10.84 -6.34 -6.34
C ASN A 82 -11.24 -5.38 -7.48
N LEU A 83 -10.67 -5.54 -8.67
CA LEU A 83 -11.05 -4.73 -9.83
C LEU A 83 -12.52 -4.96 -10.24
N ALA A 84 -13.00 -6.21 -10.14
CA ALA A 84 -14.41 -6.53 -10.37
C ALA A 84 -15.34 -5.87 -9.34
N ALA A 85 -14.93 -5.81 -8.08
CA ALA A 85 -15.69 -5.14 -7.03
C ALA A 85 -15.77 -3.62 -7.24
N ILE A 86 -14.65 -2.99 -7.61
CA ILE A 86 -14.60 -1.57 -8.00
C ILE A 86 -15.54 -1.34 -9.18
N ARG A 87 -15.44 -2.17 -10.23
CA ARG A 87 -16.31 -2.07 -11.40
C ARG A 87 -17.78 -2.18 -11.02
N LYS A 88 -18.15 -3.17 -10.20
CA LYS A 88 -19.53 -3.37 -9.74
C LYS A 88 -20.03 -2.19 -8.90
N PHE A 89 -19.19 -1.65 -8.02
CA PHE A 89 -19.53 -0.46 -7.26
C PHE A 89 -19.88 0.69 -8.21
N TYR A 90 -19.00 0.99 -9.15
CA TYR A 90 -19.21 2.14 -10.03
C TYR A 90 -20.33 1.95 -11.07
N GLU A 91 -20.55 0.74 -11.57
CA GLU A 91 -21.65 0.43 -12.49
C GLU A 91 -23.01 0.32 -11.77
N SER A 92 -23.03 0.02 -10.46
CA SER A 92 -24.27 -0.12 -9.68
C SER A 92 -24.79 1.18 -9.08
N GLN A 93 -23.95 2.21 -8.96
CA GLN A 93 -24.32 3.49 -8.40
C GLN A 93 -24.74 4.49 -9.50
N ASP A 94 -25.80 5.26 -9.24
CA ASP A 94 -26.23 6.36 -10.12
C ASP A 94 -25.50 7.65 -9.77
N PHE A 95 -24.33 7.86 -10.37
CA PHE A 95 -23.57 9.11 -10.22
C PHE A 95 -23.98 10.21 -11.21
N SER A 96 -25.06 10.02 -11.98
CA SER A 96 -25.52 11.03 -12.95
C SER A 96 -25.84 12.38 -12.30
N LYS A 97 -26.25 12.36 -11.03
CA LYS A 97 -26.56 13.55 -10.23
C LYS A 97 -25.35 14.44 -9.91
N ILE A 98 -24.14 13.88 -9.96
CA ILE A 98 -22.88 14.60 -9.76
C ILE A 98 -22.09 14.73 -11.07
N GLY A 99 -22.75 14.50 -12.22
CA GLY A 99 -22.14 14.64 -13.55
C GLY A 99 -21.15 13.53 -13.92
N MET A 100 -21.04 12.48 -13.10
CA MET A 100 -20.10 11.39 -13.30
C MET A 100 -20.82 10.21 -13.97
N ARG A 101 -20.32 9.77 -15.12
CA ARG A 101 -20.72 8.51 -15.76
C ARG A 101 -19.44 7.82 -16.18
N VAL A 102 -19.17 6.66 -15.61
CA VAL A 102 -18.01 5.87 -16.02
C VAL A 102 -18.47 4.69 -16.83
N ASP A 103 -18.03 4.71 -18.07
CA ASP A 103 -18.23 3.65 -19.03
C ASP A 103 -16.88 2.97 -19.29
N PHE A 104 -16.71 1.83 -18.66
CA PHE A 104 -15.52 1.00 -18.78
C PHE A 104 -15.37 0.31 -20.15
N SER A 105 -16.34 0.43 -21.04
CA SER A 105 -16.24 -0.07 -22.42
C SER A 105 -15.49 0.88 -23.35
N THR A 106 -15.44 2.17 -22.99
CA THR A 106 -14.70 3.20 -23.74
C THR A 106 -13.19 3.04 -23.61
N GLU A 107 -12.41 3.58 -24.56
CA GLU A 107 -10.95 3.56 -24.49
C GLU A 107 -10.42 4.29 -23.24
N GLU A 108 -11.04 5.40 -22.86
CA GLU A 108 -10.69 6.11 -21.63
C GLU A 108 -11.03 5.28 -20.37
N GLY A 109 -12.23 4.68 -20.33
CA GLY A 109 -12.63 3.82 -19.21
C GLY A 109 -11.72 2.61 -19.03
N LYS A 110 -11.23 2.01 -20.13
CA LYS A 110 -10.22 0.94 -20.08
C LYS A 110 -8.90 1.42 -19.49
N LYS A 111 -8.43 2.63 -19.86
CA LYS A 111 -7.22 3.22 -19.28
C LYS A 111 -7.39 3.54 -17.79
N ARG A 112 -8.55 4.06 -17.37
CA ARG A 112 -8.88 4.29 -15.95
C ARG A 112 -8.90 2.98 -15.15
N LEU A 113 -9.43 1.89 -15.72
CA LEU A 113 -9.32 0.56 -15.08
C LEU A 113 -7.87 0.11 -14.92
N LYS A 114 -7.00 0.42 -15.88
CA LYS A 114 -5.57 0.11 -15.75
C LYS A 114 -4.89 0.90 -14.64
N LEU A 115 -5.31 2.15 -14.38
CA LEU A 115 -4.86 2.90 -13.19
C LEU A 115 -5.31 2.18 -11.91
N LYS A 116 -6.58 1.76 -11.82
CA LYS A 116 -7.08 1.00 -10.66
C LYS A 116 -6.37 -0.33 -10.46
N GLU A 117 -6.09 -1.06 -11.54
CA GLU A 117 -5.31 -2.29 -11.49
C GLU A 117 -3.89 -2.05 -10.93
N LYS A 118 -3.24 -0.94 -11.32
CA LYS A 118 -1.95 -0.49 -10.75
C LYS A 118 -2.06 -0.26 -9.24
N GLU A 119 -3.05 0.52 -8.80
CA GLU A 119 -3.25 0.86 -7.39
C GLU A 119 -3.55 -0.38 -6.54
N ILE A 120 -4.44 -1.27 -7.01
CA ILE A 120 -4.75 -2.54 -6.33
C ILE A 120 -3.49 -3.40 -6.23
N LEU A 121 -2.68 -3.47 -7.29
CA LEU A 121 -1.42 -4.21 -7.25
C LEU A 121 -0.45 -3.62 -6.23
N ASN A 122 -0.32 -2.30 -6.19
CA ASN A 122 0.53 -1.61 -5.21
C ASN A 122 0.07 -1.90 -3.79
N LYS A 123 -1.24 -1.78 -3.52
CA LYS A 123 -1.82 -2.06 -2.21
C LYS A 123 -1.66 -3.53 -1.81
N ALA A 124 -1.84 -4.46 -2.74
CA ALA A 124 -1.65 -5.89 -2.48
C ALA A 124 -0.19 -6.23 -2.13
N ILE A 125 0.78 -5.55 -2.76
CA ILE A 125 2.20 -5.67 -2.42
C ILE A 125 2.46 -5.11 -1.01
N GLU A 126 1.96 -3.91 -0.72
CA GLU A 126 2.06 -3.29 0.61
C GLU A 126 1.49 -4.20 1.71
N ASP A 127 0.27 -4.72 1.52
CA ASP A 127 -0.38 -5.65 2.47
C ASP A 127 0.42 -6.93 2.67
N LYS A 128 1.01 -7.46 1.58
CA LYS A 128 1.87 -8.64 1.68
C LYS A 128 3.14 -8.34 2.45
N VAL A 129 3.74 -7.17 2.25
CA VAL A 129 4.94 -6.73 2.98
C VAL A 129 4.63 -6.56 4.47
N ILE A 130 3.52 -5.90 4.80
CA ILE A 130 3.04 -5.77 6.20
C ILE A 130 2.87 -7.16 6.82
N GLU A 131 2.20 -8.09 6.14
CA GLU A 131 2.00 -9.46 6.63
C GLU A 131 3.34 -10.18 6.88
N ILE A 132 4.32 -10.04 5.98
CA ILE A 132 5.66 -10.62 6.13
C ILE A 132 6.37 -10.02 7.35
N LEU A 133 6.38 -8.70 7.48
CA LEU A 133 7.03 -7.98 8.57
C LEU A 133 6.39 -8.31 9.93
N ALA A 134 5.06 -8.37 9.97
CA ALA A 134 4.31 -8.76 11.14
C ALA A 134 4.66 -10.19 11.59
N LYS A 135 4.64 -11.16 10.64
CA LYS A 135 4.99 -12.56 10.95
C LYS A 135 6.44 -12.72 11.42
N ARG A 136 7.38 -11.96 10.86
CA ARG A 136 8.78 -11.95 11.32
C ARG A 136 8.92 -11.51 12.77
N ARG A 137 8.01 -10.67 13.25
CA ARG A 137 7.93 -10.21 14.65
C ARG A 137 7.03 -11.09 15.52
N GLY A 138 6.58 -12.23 15.01
CA GLY A 138 5.69 -13.15 15.74
C GLY A 138 4.24 -12.66 15.84
N ILE A 139 3.85 -11.62 15.10
CA ILE A 139 2.48 -11.15 15.04
C ILE A 139 1.70 -12.06 14.09
N THR A 140 0.69 -12.73 14.64
CA THR A 140 -0.29 -13.51 13.87
C THR A 140 -1.70 -13.07 14.27
N ILE A 141 -2.59 -12.93 13.28
CA ILE A 141 -4.00 -12.63 13.50
C ILE A 141 -4.80 -13.91 13.34
N ALA A 142 -5.55 -14.31 14.37
CA ALA A 142 -6.46 -15.44 14.29
C ALA A 142 -7.76 -15.03 13.59
N LYS A 143 -8.47 -15.97 12.97
CA LYS A 143 -9.75 -15.66 12.31
C LYS A 143 -10.78 -15.17 13.34
N GLU A 144 -10.71 -15.71 14.54
CA GLU A 144 -11.56 -15.38 15.68
C GLU A 144 -11.37 -13.91 16.12
N ASP A 145 -10.14 -13.38 16.05
CA ASP A 145 -9.87 -11.96 16.34
C ASP A 145 -10.57 -11.05 15.32
N VAL A 146 -10.56 -11.45 14.04
CA VAL A 146 -11.23 -10.73 12.96
C VAL A 146 -12.75 -10.78 13.14
N ASP A 147 -13.28 -11.95 13.48
CA ASP A 147 -14.71 -12.15 13.73
C ASP A 147 -15.19 -11.29 14.89
N GLU A 148 -14.45 -11.20 15.99
CA GLU A 148 -14.80 -10.36 17.13
C GLU A 148 -14.88 -8.88 16.75
N VAL A 149 -13.88 -8.38 16.00
CA VAL A 149 -13.84 -6.98 15.54
C VAL A 149 -15.04 -6.68 14.64
N VAL A 150 -15.33 -7.56 13.69
CA VAL A 150 -16.46 -7.38 12.77
C VAL A 150 -17.80 -7.48 13.50
N SER A 151 -17.96 -8.44 14.42
CA SER A 151 -19.19 -8.59 15.19
C SER A 151 -19.52 -7.34 16.01
N LYS A 152 -18.53 -6.69 16.63
CA LYS A 152 -18.71 -5.42 17.35
C LYS A 152 -19.19 -4.29 16.43
N GLU A 153 -18.69 -4.23 15.20
CA GLU A 153 -19.11 -3.20 14.24
C GLU A 153 -20.50 -3.51 13.66
N LEU A 154 -20.84 -4.79 13.46
CA LEU A 154 -22.18 -5.20 13.02
C LEU A 154 -23.26 -4.75 14.01
N GLU A 155 -23.01 -4.80 15.33
CA GLU A 155 -23.95 -4.29 16.35
C GLU A 155 -24.37 -2.84 16.12
N ARG A 156 -23.52 -2.04 15.45
CA ARG A 156 -23.78 -0.63 15.13
C ARG A 156 -24.39 -0.42 13.74
N LEU A 157 -24.13 -1.32 12.80
CA LEU A 157 -24.46 -1.16 11.38
C LEU A 157 -25.73 -1.92 10.93
N GLY A 158 -26.15 -2.94 11.67
CA GLY A 158 -27.34 -3.75 11.34
C GLY A 158 -27.11 -5.25 11.51
N THR A 159 -28.06 -6.05 11.04
CA THR A 159 -27.93 -7.52 11.10
C THR A 159 -26.86 -8.02 10.11
N LYS A 160 -26.30 -9.21 10.39
CA LYS A 160 -25.31 -9.85 9.52
C LYS A 160 -25.85 -10.01 8.09
N GLU A 161 -27.11 -10.42 7.97
CA GLU A 161 -27.78 -10.66 6.70
C GLU A 161 -27.97 -9.38 5.89
N GLU A 162 -28.31 -8.26 6.54
CA GLU A 162 -28.42 -6.95 5.88
C GLU A 162 -27.08 -6.46 5.37
N VAL A 163 -26.02 -6.60 6.17
CA VAL A 163 -24.67 -6.19 5.78
C VAL A 163 -24.15 -7.05 4.64
N ASP A 164 -24.29 -8.38 4.72
CA ASP A 164 -23.90 -9.30 3.66
C ASP A 164 -24.65 -9.00 2.35
N GLY A 165 -25.96 -8.76 2.43
CA GLY A 165 -26.77 -8.37 1.27
C GLY A 165 -26.33 -7.04 0.64
N ASN A 166 -25.93 -6.06 1.46
CA ASN A 166 -25.41 -4.78 0.98
C ASN A 166 -24.03 -4.92 0.32
N LEU A 167 -23.13 -5.70 0.92
CA LEU A 167 -21.80 -6.00 0.36
C LEU A 167 -21.92 -6.72 -0.98
N GLU A 168 -22.82 -7.70 -1.08
CA GLU A 168 -23.05 -8.43 -2.32
C GLU A 168 -23.63 -7.49 -3.38
N LYS A 169 -24.58 -6.63 -3.02
CA LYS A 169 -25.18 -5.68 -3.96
C LYS A 169 -24.17 -4.65 -4.49
N MET A 170 -23.35 -4.07 -3.62
CA MET A 170 -22.45 -2.96 -3.96
C MET A 170 -21.12 -3.44 -4.55
N TYR A 171 -20.55 -4.50 -4.00
CA TYR A 171 -19.19 -4.94 -4.30
C TYR A 171 -19.14 -6.38 -4.85
N GLY A 172 -20.21 -7.16 -4.68
CA GLY A 172 -20.23 -8.58 -5.08
C GLY A 172 -19.39 -9.45 -4.16
N TRP A 173 -19.26 -9.02 -2.92
CA TRP A 173 -18.55 -9.73 -1.87
C TRP A 173 -19.52 -10.16 -0.79
N ASN A 174 -19.22 -11.31 -0.20
CA ASN A 174 -19.79 -11.68 1.09
C ASN A 174 -18.92 -11.17 2.25
N LEU A 175 -19.44 -11.31 3.45
CA LEU A 175 -18.79 -10.86 4.69
C LEU A 175 -17.42 -11.53 4.91
N GLU A 176 -17.25 -12.79 4.53
CA GLU A 176 -15.96 -13.49 4.69
C GLU A 176 -14.89 -12.91 3.76
N GLN A 177 -15.26 -12.59 2.51
CA GLN A 177 -14.34 -11.91 1.60
C GLN A 177 -13.99 -10.51 2.09
N PHE A 178 -14.96 -9.78 2.66
CA PHE A 178 -14.71 -8.48 3.27
C PHE A 178 -13.74 -8.57 4.46
N LYS A 179 -13.94 -9.54 5.36
CA LYS A 179 -13.03 -9.84 6.47
C LYS A 179 -11.60 -10.11 5.99
N GLU A 180 -11.44 -10.98 5.00
CA GLU A 180 -10.13 -11.39 4.51
C GLU A 180 -9.41 -10.27 3.73
N ARG A 181 -10.14 -9.44 2.99
CA ARG A 181 -9.55 -8.44 2.06
C ARG A 181 -9.38 -7.06 2.65
N ILE A 182 -10.20 -6.71 3.63
CA ILE A 182 -10.22 -5.35 4.20
C ILE A 182 -9.82 -5.40 5.67
N VAL A 183 -10.54 -6.19 6.47
CA VAL A 183 -10.36 -6.17 7.94
C VAL A 183 -9.02 -6.78 8.34
N MET A 184 -8.69 -7.97 7.82
CA MET A 184 -7.46 -8.68 8.16
C MET A 184 -6.20 -7.85 7.84
N PRO A 185 -6.03 -7.24 6.63
CA PRO A 185 -4.90 -6.36 6.36
C PRO A 185 -4.82 -5.15 7.29
N ILE A 186 -5.97 -4.52 7.61
CA ILE A 186 -6.02 -3.40 8.56
C ILE A 186 -5.51 -3.83 9.94
N LEU A 187 -5.91 -5.00 10.44
CA LEU A 187 -5.45 -5.49 11.74
C LEU A 187 -3.95 -5.80 11.75
N TYR A 188 -3.41 -6.38 10.67
CA TYR A 188 -1.96 -6.56 10.53
C TYR A 188 -1.23 -5.22 10.52
N SER A 189 -1.74 -4.22 9.78
CA SER A 189 -1.16 -2.88 9.74
C SER A 189 -1.16 -2.23 11.12
N GLN A 190 -2.29 -2.23 11.83
CA GLN A 190 -2.43 -1.64 13.16
C GLN A 190 -1.51 -2.31 14.20
N LYS A 191 -1.45 -3.65 14.22
CA LYS A 191 -0.57 -4.37 15.16
C LYS A 191 0.90 -4.14 14.84
N LEU A 192 1.28 -4.11 13.56
CA LEU A 192 2.66 -3.84 13.16
C LEU A 192 3.07 -2.40 13.49
N GLU A 193 2.20 -1.42 13.22
CA GLU A 193 2.43 -0.02 13.57
C GLU A 193 2.65 0.16 15.08
N ALA A 194 1.82 -0.46 15.91
CA ALA A 194 1.98 -0.42 17.36
C ALA A 194 3.30 -1.07 17.82
N GLU A 195 3.69 -2.20 17.22
CA GLU A 195 4.93 -2.91 17.53
C GLU A 195 6.18 -2.07 17.16
N VAL A 196 6.13 -1.34 16.06
CA VAL A 196 7.28 -0.55 15.55
C VAL A 196 7.23 0.92 15.95
N ALA A 197 6.26 1.32 16.77
CA ALA A 197 6.13 2.70 17.27
C ALA A 197 7.40 3.19 17.97
N GLY A 198 8.13 2.31 18.67
CA GLY A 198 9.42 2.62 19.27
C GLY A 198 10.51 2.92 18.24
N GLU A 199 10.57 2.15 17.15
CA GLU A 199 11.50 2.40 16.03
C GLU A 199 11.18 3.71 15.33
N ILE A 200 9.89 3.97 15.10
CA ILE A 200 9.39 5.19 14.47
C ILE A 200 9.73 6.42 15.29
N SER A 201 9.43 6.39 16.59
CA SER A 201 9.70 7.51 17.50
C SER A 201 11.19 7.71 17.80
N SER A 202 12.02 6.68 17.63
CA SER A 202 13.47 6.77 17.81
C SER A 202 14.22 7.38 16.62
N ASP A 203 13.55 7.58 15.47
CA ASP A 203 14.18 8.21 14.31
C ASP A 203 14.58 9.65 14.62
N LYS A 204 15.87 9.93 14.40
CA LYS A 204 16.48 11.22 14.72
C LYS A 204 16.56 12.16 13.52
N LYS A 205 16.10 11.76 12.33
CA LYS A 205 16.28 12.59 11.12
C LYS A 205 15.61 13.94 11.29
N ALA A 206 14.39 13.95 11.82
CA ALA A 206 13.63 15.18 12.04
C ALA A 206 14.28 16.08 13.10
N SER A 207 14.72 15.50 14.23
CA SER A 207 15.37 16.26 15.31
C SER A 207 16.75 16.79 14.87
N GLU A 208 17.55 15.99 14.18
CA GLU A 208 18.85 16.41 13.66
C GLU A 208 18.72 17.50 12.58
N LEU A 209 17.67 17.42 11.74
CA LEU A 209 17.40 18.42 10.71
C LEU A 209 17.04 19.76 11.33
N ILE A 210 16.13 19.77 12.32
CA ILE A 210 15.72 21.01 12.99
C ILE A 210 16.84 21.60 13.86
N GLU A 211 17.68 20.76 14.48
CA GLU A 211 18.85 21.20 15.24
C GLU A 211 19.90 21.88 14.34
N LYS A 212 20.12 21.36 13.14
CA LYS A 212 20.98 22.01 12.13
C LYS A 212 20.41 23.37 11.72
N ALA A 213 19.11 23.44 11.46
CA ALA A 213 18.44 24.71 11.15
C ALA A 213 18.57 25.72 12.30
N LYS A 214 18.36 25.27 13.55
CA LYS A 214 18.53 26.10 14.75
C LYS A 214 19.94 26.65 14.89
N LYS A 215 20.95 25.79 14.67
CA LYS A 215 22.36 26.18 14.72
C LYS A 215 22.67 27.26 13.68
N ASP A 216 22.19 27.10 12.46
CA ASP A 216 22.39 28.07 11.38
C ASP A 216 21.73 29.43 11.70
N LEU A 217 20.55 29.42 12.33
CA LEU A 217 19.90 30.63 12.83
C LEU A 217 20.68 31.30 13.98
N ASP A 218 21.23 30.50 14.91
CA ASP A 218 22.05 31.01 16.02
C ASP A 218 23.38 31.61 15.56
N GLU A 219 23.90 31.14 14.43
CA GLU A 219 25.07 31.73 13.74
C GLU A 219 24.71 33.01 12.95
N GLY A 220 23.43 33.40 12.92
CA GLY A 220 22.95 34.64 12.33
C GLY A 220 22.60 34.55 10.84
N LYS A 221 22.42 33.34 10.27
CA LYS A 221 21.94 33.20 8.89
C LYS A 221 20.49 33.70 8.76
N ASP A 222 20.14 34.15 7.55
CA ASP A 222 18.79 34.63 7.27
C ASP A 222 17.75 33.51 7.40
N PHE A 223 16.61 33.81 8.02
CA PHE A 223 15.57 32.82 8.27
C PHE A 223 15.01 32.23 6.98
N ALA A 224 14.81 33.06 5.94
CA ALA A 224 14.25 32.59 4.67
C ALA A 224 15.23 31.67 3.94
N GLU A 225 16.53 31.92 4.03
CA GLU A 225 17.56 31.03 3.50
C GLU A 225 17.59 29.68 4.23
N VAL A 226 17.57 29.70 5.57
CA VAL A 226 17.54 28.48 6.39
C VAL A 226 16.25 27.70 6.12
N ALA A 227 15.10 28.37 6.01
CA ALA A 227 13.83 27.72 5.69
C ALA A 227 13.87 27.02 4.33
N ARG A 228 14.40 27.65 3.28
CA ARG A 228 14.55 27.01 1.96
C ARG A 228 15.47 25.79 1.99
N THR A 229 16.44 25.78 2.90
CA THR A 229 17.46 24.73 2.99
C THR A 229 16.97 23.53 3.79
N TYR A 230 16.30 23.75 4.92
CA TYR A 230 16.00 22.69 5.90
C TYR A 230 14.51 22.42 6.11
N SER A 231 13.62 23.35 5.74
CA SER A 231 12.19 23.17 5.99
C SER A 231 11.59 22.16 5.01
N GLN A 232 10.79 21.26 5.55
CA GLN A 232 9.99 20.27 4.82
C GLN A 232 8.51 20.71 4.69
N GLY A 233 8.17 21.92 5.15
CA GLY A 233 6.83 22.48 5.04
C GLY A 233 6.54 23.10 3.67
N ALA A 234 5.26 23.29 3.34
CA ALA A 234 4.83 23.83 2.04
C ALA A 234 5.39 25.22 1.73
N SER A 235 5.56 26.08 2.74
CA SER A 235 6.12 27.43 2.58
C SER A 235 7.65 27.47 2.52
N ALA A 236 8.35 26.33 2.52
CA ALA A 236 9.81 26.27 2.53
C ALA A 236 10.43 27.10 1.38
N GLN A 237 9.91 26.97 0.16
CA GLN A 237 10.39 27.69 -1.02
C GLN A 237 10.21 29.22 -0.89
N ASP A 238 9.14 29.65 -0.20
CA ASP A 238 8.82 31.04 0.10
C ASP A 238 9.55 31.56 1.36
N GLY A 239 10.56 30.83 1.84
CA GLY A 239 11.33 31.22 3.02
C GLY A 239 10.56 31.04 4.32
N GLY A 240 9.63 30.11 4.35
CA GLY A 240 8.81 29.77 5.51
C GLY A 240 7.65 30.72 5.77
N ASP A 241 7.36 31.68 4.89
CA ASP A 241 6.31 32.69 5.11
C ASP A 241 4.91 32.06 5.03
N PHE A 242 4.11 32.22 6.07
CA PHE A 242 2.72 31.79 6.11
C PHE A 242 1.72 32.96 6.03
N GLY A 243 2.22 34.19 5.85
CA GLY A 243 1.39 35.38 5.86
C GLY A 243 0.73 35.61 7.22
N TRP A 244 -0.45 36.24 7.20
CA TRP A 244 -1.22 36.55 8.41
C TRP A 244 -2.10 35.36 8.80
N ILE A 245 -1.94 34.89 10.02
CA ILE A 245 -2.65 33.73 10.57
C ILE A 245 -3.34 34.13 11.87
N ALA A 246 -4.59 33.70 12.04
CA ALA A 246 -5.32 33.85 13.29
C ALA A 246 -4.87 32.82 14.33
N LYS A 247 -4.99 33.14 15.63
CA LYS A 247 -4.54 32.25 16.71
C LYS A 247 -5.13 30.83 16.64
N ASP A 248 -6.38 30.70 16.23
CA ASP A 248 -7.12 29.43 16.13
C ASP A 248 -6.74 28.58 14.91
N GLN A 249 -6.01 29.15 13.96
CA GLN A 249 -5.48 28.45 12.79
C GLN A 249 -4.08 27.85 13.03
N LEU A 250 -3.46 28.15 14.17
CA LEU A 250 -2.16 27.60 14.57
C LEU A 250 -2.33 26.29 15.33
N LEU A 251 -1.32 25.42 15.25
CA LEU A 251 -1.22 24.27 16.14
C LEU A 251 -1.21 24.74 17.61
N PRO A 252 -1.95 24.07 18.53
CA PRO A 252 -2.01 24.46 19.93
C PRO A 252 -0.63 24.71 20.56
N GLU A 253 0.33 23.84 20.27
CA GLU A 253 1.71 23.90 20.77
C GLU A 253 2.46 25.16 20.27
N ILE A 254 2.17 25.60 19.04
CA ILE A 254 2.74 26.81 18.45
C ILE A 254 2.02 28.06 18.99
N ALA A 255 0.69 28.04 19.03
CA ALA A 255 -0.13 29.14 19.52
C ALA A 255 0.22 29.47 20.99
N GLU A 256 0.41 28.45 21.82
CA GLU A 256 0.83 28.62 23.21
C GLU A 256 2.17 29.38 23.29
N LYS A 257 3.16 29.02 22.46
CA LYS A 257 4.49 29.66 22.48
C LYS A 257 4.47 31.10 21.99
N ILE A 258 3.70 31.39 20.94
CA ILE A 258 3.61 32.72 20.33
C ILE A 258 2.82 33.70 21.20
N PHE A 259 1.69 33.27 21.74
CA PHE A 259 0.76 34.16 22.46
C PHE A 259 0.94 34.14 23.99
N ASN A 260 1.92 33.42 24.52
CA ASN A 260 2.28 33.52 25.93
C ASN A 260 2.98 34.86 26.22
N ALA A 261 2.48 35.57 27.24
CA ALA A 261 2.92 36.91 27.63
C ALA A 261 4.42 37.01 27.97
N GLU A 262 5.07 35.91 28.35
CA GLU A 262 6.51 35.86 28.68
C GLU A 262 7.44 35.78 27.45
N SER A 263 6.88 35.48 26.27
CA SER A 263 7.57 35.33 24.98
C SER A 263 7.62 36.64 24.18
N VAL A 264 6.78 37.62 24.52
CA VAL A 264 6.68 38.90 23.82
C VAL A 264 8.01 39.64 23.90
N GLY A 265 8.67 39.83 22.75
CA GLY A 265 9.92 40.58 22.64
C GLY A 265 11.20 39.77 22.92
N LYS A 266 11.13 38.43 22.97
CA LYS A 266 12.33 37.57 22.98
C LYS A 266 12.47 36.92 21.60
N ASP A 267 13.51 37.30 20.86
CA ASP A 267 13.94 36.73 19.57
C ASP A 267 14.40 35.26 19.66
N LYS A 268 13.84 34.46 20.58
CA LYS A 268 14.23 33.07 20.72
C LYS A 268 13.37 32.22 19.80
N MET A 269 13.94 31.97 18.62
CA MET A 269 13.52 30.96 17.64
C MET A 269 13.71 29.55 18.24
N GLU A 270 13.00 29.23 19.31
CA GLU A 270 13.09 27.93 20.00
C GLU A 270 12.52 26.80 19.15
N ILE A 271 13.02 25.59 19.37
CA ILE A 271 12.45 24.38 18.78
C ILE A 271 11.19 24.02 19.58
N ILE A 272 10.08 23.91 18.87
CA ILE A 272 8.76 23.51 19.37
C ILE A 272 8.47 22.12 18.82
N GLU A 273 8.13 21.17 19.68
CA GLU A 273 7.73 19.83 19.27
C GLU A 273 6.20 19.72 19.25
N SER A 274 5.66 19.14 18.17
CA SER A 274 4.24 18.76 18.04
C SER A 274 4.12 17.27 17.68
N GLN A 275 2.87 16.82 17.50
CA GLN A 275 2.59 15.49 16.96
C GLN A 275 3.10 15.31 15.52
N LEU A 276 3.14 16.40 14.73
CA LEU A 276 3.56 16.35 13.32
C LEU A 276 5.09 16.36 13.15
N GLY A 277 5.81 16.97 14.09
CA GLY A 277 7.24 17.15 13.97
C GLY A 277 7.82 18.24 14.86
N TYR A 278 8.93 18.80 14.41
CA TYR A 278 9.61 19.90 15.06
C TYR A 278 9.48 21.19 14.26
N HIS A 279 9.31 22.29 14.97
CA HIS A 279 9.05 23.59 14.39
C HIS A 279 9.99 24.62 14.99
N ILE A 280 10.50 25.53 14.17
CA ILE A 280 11.07 26.79 14.62
C ILE A 280 10.21 27.88 14.02
N VAL A 281 9.71 28.78 14.86
CA VAL A 281 8.82 29.85 14.42
C VAL A 281 9.44 31.21 14.74
N LYS A 282 9.37 32.11 13.77
CA LYS A 282 9.71 33.52 13.91
C LYS A 282 8.44 34.34 13.74
N VAL A 283 8.09 35.13 14.75
CA VAL A 283 7.02 36.12 14.66
C VAL A 283 7.61 37.40 14.07
N GLU A 284 7.05 37.86 12.96
CA GLU A 284 7.49 39.09 12.30
C GLU A 284 6.65 40.29 12.76
N GLU A 285 5.33 40.10 12.79
CA GLU A 285 4.38 41.16 13.11
C GLU A 285 3.18 40.58 13.86
N ASN A 286 2.51 41.44 14.63
CA ASN A 286 1.25 41.15 15.30
C ASN A 286 0.27 42.30 15.10
N LYS A 287 -1.00 41.98 14.86
CA LYS A 287 -2.08 42.97 14.73
C LYS A 287 -3.38 42.45 15.33
N LYS A 288 -4.30 43.37 15.60
CA LYS A 288 -5.72 43.03 15.77
C LYS A 288 -6.49 43.47 14.54
N GLU A 289 -7.24 42.55 13.96
CA GLU A 289 -8.11 42.79 12.81
C GLU A 289 -9.52 42.34 13.21
N ASP A 290 -10.47 43.28 13.22
CA ASP A 290 -11.86 43.06 13.66
C ASP A 290 -12.02 42.36 15.03
N GLY A 291 -11.11 42.65 15.95
CA GLY A 291 -11.10 42.07 17.31
C GLY A 291 -10.43 40.70 17.42
N VAL A 292 -9.94 40.15 16.31
CA VAL A 292 -9.18 38.88 16.25
C VAL A 292 -7.68 39.18 16.31
N ASP A 293 -6.97 38.47 17.19
CA ASP A 293 -5.51 38.52 17.26
C ASP A 293 -4.89 37.75 16.09
N MET A 294 -4.10 38.44 15.28
CA MET A 294 -3.45 37.94 14.07
C MET A 294 -1.94 38.10 14.18
N VAL A 295 -1.19 37.11 13.69
CA VAL A 295 0.27 37.15 13.64
C VAL A 295 0.77 36.86 12.24
N ARG A 296 1.85 37.52 11.85
CA ARG A 296 2.63 37.13 10.68
C ARG A 296 3.83 36.32 11.14
N ILE A 297 3.95 35.10 10.63
CA ILE A 297 5.02 34.19 11.05
C ILE A 297 5.78 33.62 9.86
N ARG A 298 7.06 33.30 10.13
CA ARG A 298 7.81 32.34 9.33
C ARG A 298 8.03 31.06 10.12
N GLN A 299 8.06 29.92 9.42
CA GLN A 299 8.27 28.61 10.03
C GLN A 299 9.31 27.79 9.28
N ILE A 300 10.15 27.09 10.04
CA ILE A 300 10.95 25.95 9.59
C ILE A 300 10.31 24.72 10.22
N PHE A 301 9.98 23.72 9.41
CA PHE A 301 9.33 22.50 9.86
C PHE A 301 10.16 21.27 9.47
N ALA A 302 10.37 20.37 10.43
CA ALA A 302 10.94 19.05 10.19
C ALA A 302 9.90 18.00 10.60
N ARG A 303 9.39 17.24 9.63
CA ARG A 303 8.34 16.24 9.84
C ARG A 303 8.90 15.01 10.54
N LYS A 304 8.20 14.50 11.56
CA LYS A 304 8.51 13.21 12.18
C LYS A 304 8.29 12.06 11.19
N MET A 305 9.03 10.98 11.39
CA MET A 305 8.80 9.75 10.63
C MET A 305 7.40 9.19 10.93
N THR A 306 6.70 8.75 9.89
CA THR A 306 5.40 8.08 10.02
C THR A 306 5.54 6.57 9.81
N PHE A 307 4.49 5.81 10.14
CA PHE A 307 4.45 4.38 9.79
C PHE A 307 4.59 4.15 8.29
N GLY A 308 3.95 4.98 7.45
CA GLY A 308 4.07 4.91 6.00
C GLY A 308 5.49 5.15 5.51
N ASP A 309 6.20 6.14 6.09
CA ASP A 309 7.62 6.39 5.77
C ASP A 309 8.48 5.18 6.16
N TRP A 310 8.31 4.66 7.38
CA TRP A 310 9.01 3.48 7.85
C TRP A 310 8.76 2.26 6.95
N LEU A 311 7.50 2.03 6.58
CA LEU A 311 7.09 0.92 5.71
C LEU A 311 7.69 1.06 4.31
N GLY A 312 7.67 2.26 3.73
CA GLY A 312 8.31 2.55 2.46
C GLY A 312 9.81 2.22 2.47
N GLU A 313 10.52 2.58 3.55
CA GLU A 313 11.92 2.20 3.73
C GLU A 313 12.11 0.68 3.87
N GLN A 314 11.18 -0.03 4.52
CA GLN A 314 11.22 -1.51 4.53
C GLN A 314 10.98 -2.08 3.13
N MET A 315 10.02 -1.55 2.38
CA MET A 315 9.66 -2.01 1.04
C MET A 315 10.81 -1.83 0.04
N LYS A 316 11.56 -0.72 0.11
CA LYS A 316 12.77 -0.50 -0.71
C LYS A 316 13.86 -1.55 -0.48
N ASN A 317 13.90 -2.15 0.71
CA ASN A 317 14.86 -3.20 1.06
C ASN A 317 14.37 -4.62 0.74
N MET A 318 13.15 -4.76 0.20
CA MET A 318 12.60 -6.05 -0.21
C MET A 318 12.68 -6.23 -1.73
N SER A 319 12.97 -7.46 -2.16
CA SER A 319 12.90 -7.81 -3.58
C SER A 319 11.44 -8.05 -3.98
N VAL A 320 10.94 -7.27 -4.93
CA VAL A 320 9.59 -7.41 -5.49
C VAL A 320 9.68 -7.66 -6.98
N SER A 321 9.06 -8.74 -7.45
CA SER A 321 8.97 -9.09 -8.87
C SER A 321 7.52 -9.03 -9.32
N ILE A 322 7.20 -8.09 -10.21
CA ILE A 322 5.87 -7.99 -10.83
C ILE A 322 5.82 -8.83 -12.10
N LEU A 323 4.80 -9.68 -12.19
CA LEU A 323 4.59 -10.64 -13.28
C LEU A 323 3.44 -10.24 -14.20
N LEU A 324 2.64 -9.24 -13.82
CA LEU A 324 1.73 -8.57 -14.75
C LEU A 324 2.54 -7.75 -15.77
N ARG A 325 2.21 -7.90 -17.06
CA ARG A 325 2.99 -7.36 -18.18
C ARG A 325 3.10 -5.85 -18.16
N ASP A 326 2.02 -5.18 -17.82
CA ASP A 326 1.88 -3.74 -18.02
C ASP A 326 2.65 -2.93 -16.97
N TYR A 327 3.17 -3.61 -15.95
CA TYR A 327 3.71 -3.01 -14.74
C TYR A 327 5.12 -3.50 -14.42
N TYR A 328 5.89 -2.66 -13.73
CA TYR A 328 7.16 -3.02 -13.12
C TYR A 328 7.26 -2.43 -11.71
N TRP A 329 8.18 -2.95 -10.91
CA TRP A 329 8.47 -2.42 -9.59
C TRP A 329 9.56 -1.36 -9.68
N ASP A 330 9.26 -0.14 -9.26
CA ASP A 330 10.27 0.90 -9.06
C ASP A 330 10.90 0.73 -7.68
N GLU A 331 12.10 0.14 -7.64
CA GLU A 331 12.84 -0.13 -6.41
C GLU A 331 13.22 1.13 -5.63
N GLN A 332 13.40 2.27 -6.31
CA GLN A 332 13.84 3.51 -5.65
C GLN A 332 12.71 4.15 -4.85
N ASN A 333 11.51 4.11 -5.42
CA ASN A 333 10.32 4.72 -4.85
C ASN A 333 9.44 3.71 -4.09
N ALA A 334 9.72 2.41 -4.23
CA ALA A 334 8.92 1.31 -3.69
C ALA A 334 7.44 1.39 -4.11
N ILE A 335 7.22 1.62 -5.41
CA ILE A 335 5.88 1.69 -6.01
C ILE A 335 5.81 0.86 -7.28
N VAL A 336 4.60 0.43 -7.62
CA VAL A 336 4.29 -0.11 -8.95
C VAL A 336 4.31 1.03 -9.96
N GLU A 337 4.87 0.79 -11.16
CA GLU A 337 4.90 1.74 -12.27
C GLU A 337 4.47 1.11 -13.59
N PHE A 338 3.89 1.91 -14.50
CA PHE A 338 3.54 1.46 -15.84
C PHE A 338 4.79 1.26 -16.70
N ARG A 339 4.86 0.17 -17.47
CA ARG A 339 5.93 0.02 -18.48
C ARG A 339 5.75 0.94 -19.68
N GLU A 340 4.50 1.20 -20.07
CA GLU A 340 4.17 2.01 -21.23
C GLU A 340 4.16 3.50 -20.90
N GLU A 341 4.97 4.29 -21.63
CA GLU A 341 5.09 5.73 -21.42
C GLU A 341 3.76 6.48 -21.61
N GLN A 342 2.92 6.04 -22.55
CA GLN A 342 1.60 6.63 -22.78
C GLN A 342 0.69 6.49 -21.54
N MET A 343 0.80 5.39 -20.80
CA MET A 343 0.04 5.20 -19.57
C MET A 343 0.56 6.07 -18.43
N LYS A 344 1.87 6.31 -18.35
CA LYS A 344 2.45 7.26 -17.38
C LYS A 344 2.00 8.70 -17.64
N ILE A 345 1.94 9.10 -18.91
CA ILE A 345 1.42 10.43 -19.29
C ILE A 345 -0.06 10.53 -18.92
N PHE A 346 -0.86 9.52 -19.27
CA PHE A 346 -2.28 9.49 -18.93
C PHE A 346 -2.53 9.56 -17.42
N GLU A 347 -1.77 8.80 -16.62
CA GLU A 347 -1.83 8.84 -15.16
C GLU A 347 -1.57 10.25 -14.62
N ARG A 348 -0.50 10.89 -15.09
CA ARG A 348 -0.13 12.25 -14.67
C ARG A 348 -1.20 13.27 -15.06
N GLU A 349 -1.68 13.25 -16.30
CA GLU A 349 -2.75 14.15 -16.77
C GLU A 349 -4.04 13.94 -15.98
N THR A 350 -4.34 12.68 -15.61
CA THR A 350 -5.52 12.35 -14.80
C THR A 350 -5.43 12.98 -13.41
N TYR A 351 -4.26 12.95 -12.75
CA TYR A 351 -4.09 13.56 -11.42
C TYR A 351 -3.84 15.08 -11.46
N GLU A 352 -3.11 15.61 -12.43
CA GLU A 352 -2.87 17.06 -12.57
C GLU A 352 -4.12 17.81 -13.02
N GLY A 353 -4.96 17.20 -13.87
CA GLY A 353 -6.22 17.79 -14.33
C GLY A 353 -7.36 17.70 -13.30
N SER A 354 -7.10 17.22 -12.08
CA SER A 354 -8.12 16.78 -11.13
C SER A 354 -8.54 17.79 -10.06
N GLU A 355 -8.03 19.02 -10.06
CA GLU A 355 -8.47 20.05 -9.10
C GLU A 355 -9.99 20.30 -9.24
N GLY A 356 -10.78 19.62 -8.39
CA GLY A 356 -12.24 19.67 -8.38
C GLY A 356 -12.96 18.60 -9.21
N ASP A 357 -12.26 17.70 -9.90
CA ASP A 357 -12.91 16.62 -10.66
C ASP A 357 -13.07 15.33 -9.83
N ILE A 358 -14.31 15.09 -9.39
CA ILE A 358 -14.69 13.89 -8.62
C ILE A 358 -14.51 12.62 -9.47
N SER A 359 -14.43 12.71 -10.80
CA SER A 359 -14.16 11.57 -11.68
C SER A 359 -12.76 10.97 -11.49
N VAL A 360 -11.87 11.70 -10.81
CA VAL A 360 -10.52 11.25 -10.43
C VAL A 360 -10.50 10.62 -9.03
N MET A 361 -11.59 10.74 -8.25
CA MET A 361 -11.86 9.87 -7.09
C MET A 361 -12.39 8.49 -7.50
N PHE A 362 -12.47 8.20 -8.81
CA PHE A 362 -12.39 6.82 -9.26
C PHE A 362 -11.19 6.14 -8.68
#